data_AF-A0A942HII9-F1
#
_entry.id   AF-A0A942HII9-F1
#
_cell.length_a   1.000
_cell.length_b   1.000
_cell.length_c   1.000
_cell.angle_alpha   90.00
_cell.angle_beta   90.00
_cell.angle_gamma   90.00
#
_symmetry.space_group_name_H-M   'P 1'
#
loop_
_entity.id
_entity.type
_entity.pdbx_description
1 polymer ?
#
loop_
_entity_poly.entity_id
_entity_poly.type
_entity_poly.pdbx_seq_one_letter_code
_entity_poly.pdbx_strand_id
1 'polypeptide(L)'
;MKKICNQCHTMPSIDRVYAQAEQVVASTNEKVQKAQDLVAGLRKDGLLGTQPYQQPIDFLAFDLWHYDGRTSKHGAFMGGADFVQWHGNYELLKKQVELNHMAEELRAKHGHGK
;
A
#
# COMPACT_ATOMS: atom_id res chain seq x y z
N MET A 1 -19.42 -5.06 -14.48
CA MET A 1 -18.50 -6.10 -14.99
C MET A 1 -19.04 -7.53 -14.89
N LYS A 2 -19.70 -7.95 -13.79
CA LYS A 2 -20.26 -9.33 -13.63
C LYS A 2 -21.07 -9.87 -14.84
N LYS A 3 -21.87 -9.03 -15.52
CA LYS A 3 -22.65 -9.43 -16.71
C LYS A 3 -21.80 -10.00 -17.85
N ILE A 4 -20.60 -9.45 -18.07
CA ILE A 4 -19.67 -9.94 -19.10
C ILE A 4 -19.09 -11.27 -18.66
N CYS A 5 -18.68 -11.41 -17.40
CA CYS A 5 -18.18 -12.66 -16.84
C CYS A 5 -19.21 -13.81 -16.95
N ASN A 6 -20.50 -13.49 -16.79
CA ASN A 6 -21.60 -14.45 -16.89
C ASN A 6 -21.91 -14.92 -18.32
N GLN A 7 -21.18 -14.41 -19.32
CA GLN A 7 -21.21 -14.99 -20.67
C GLN A 7 -20.45 -16.33 -20.73
N CYS A 8 -19.51 -16.58 -19.81
CA CYS A 8 -18.66 -17.78 -19.81
C CYS A 8 -18.58 -18.51 -18.45
N HIS A 9 -18.91 -17.85 -17.34
CA HIS A 9 -18.80 -18.40 -15.98
C HIS A 9 -20.13 -18.37 -15.22
N THR A 10 -20.30 -19.26 -14.24
CA THR A 10 -21.50 -19.27 -13.39
C THR A 10 -21.45 -18.18 -12.32
N MET A 11 -22.62 -17.63 -11.96
CA MET A 11 -22.73 -16.60 -10.93
C MET A 11 -22.04 -16.93 -9.60
N PRO A 12 -22.15 -18.15 -9.02
CA PRO A 12 -21.44 -18.49 -7.79
C PRO A 12 -19.92 -18.35 -7.89
N SER A 13 -19.33 -18.65 -9.05
CA SER A 13 -17.89 -18.48 -9.26
C SER A 13 -17.50 -17.00 -9.39
N ILE A 14 -18.34 -16.22 -10.09
CA ILE A 14 -18.14 -14.78 -10.26
C ILE A 14 -18.23 -14.09 -8.89
N ASP A 15 -19.24 -14.40 -8.09
CA ASP A 15 -19.43 -13.80 -6.77
C ASP A 15 -18.29 -14.12 -5.82
N ARG A 16 -17.78 -15.36 -5.86
CA ARG A 16 -16.58 -15.75 -5.10
C ARG A 16 -15.36 -14.91 -5.48
N VAL A 17 -15.09 -14.74 -6.77
CA VAL A 17 -13.95 -13.93 -7.25
C VAL A 17 -14.06 -12.48 -6.78
N TYR A 18 -15.25 -11.87 -6.87
CA TYR A 18 -15.46 -10.50 -6.41
C TYR A 18 -15.29 -10.37 -4.90
N ALA A 19 -15.85 -11.30 -4.11
CA ALA A 19 -15.71 -11.28 -2.66
C ALA A 19 -14.24 -11.39 -2.23
N GLN A 20 -13.47 -12.28 -2.88
CA GLN A 20 -12.03 -12.40 -2.64
C GLN A 20 -11.27 -11.13 -3.05
N ALA A 21 -11.60 -10.55 -4.21
CA ALA A 21 -10.95 -9.33 -4.67
C ALA A 21 -11.22 -8.13 -3.75
N GLU A 22 -12.44 -7.99 -3.25
CA GLU A 22 -12.82 -6.96 -2.29
C GLU A 22 -12.05 -7.11 -0.95
N GLN A 23 -11.84 -8.33 -0.47
CA GLN A 23 -11.00 -8.59 0.72
C GLN A 23 -9.54 -8.17 0.50
N VAL A 24 -8.97 -8.43 -0.68
CA VAL A 24 -7.63 -7.95 -1.04
C VAL A 24 -7.60 -6.43 -1.04
N VAL A 25 -8.59 -5.76 -1.65
CA VAL A 25 -8.66 -4.30 -1.68
C VAL A 25 -8.70 -3.72 -0.26
N ALA A 26 -9.59 -4.23 0.59
CA ALA A 26 -9.74 -3.78 1.97
C ALA A 26 -8.42 -3.93 2.75
N SER A 27 -7.85 -5.14 2.76
CA SER A 27 -6.61 -5.42 3.49
C SER A 27 -5.38 -4.70 2.91
N THR A 28 -5.36 -4.38 1.61
CA THR A 28 -4.31 -3.54 1.03
C THR A 28 -4.49 -2.07 1.42
N ASN A 29 -5.72 -1.56 1.45
CA ASN A 29 -6.00 -0.18 1.88
C ASN A 29 -5.57 0.07 3.33
N GLU A 30 -5.79 -0.89 4.23
CA GLU A 30 -5.33 -0.79 5.63
C GLU A 30 -3.80 -0.62 5.73
N LYS A 31 -3.04 -1.39 4.95
CA LYS A 31 -1.57 -1.29 4.90
C LYS A 31 -1.11 0.05 4.35
N VAL A 32 -1.74 0.50 3.28
CA VAL A 32 -1.48 1.82 2.67
C VAL A 32 -1.77 2.94 3.67
N GLN A 33 -2.91 2.88 4.37
CA GLN A 33 -3.30 3.91 5.33
C GLN A 33 -2.28 4.00 6.47
N LYS A 34 -1.83 2.87 7.00
CA LYS A 34 -0.78 2.83 8.02
C LYS A 34 0.50 3.55 7.59
N ALA A 35 0.94 3.36 6.35
CA ALA A 35 2.12 4.04 5.81
C ALA A 35 1.89 5.55 5.65
N GLN A 36 0.71 5.95 5.16
CA GLN A 36 0.34 7.36 5.01
C GLN A 36 0.25 8.08 6.36
N ASP A 37 -0.33 7.43 7.37
CA ASP A 37 -0.44 7.96 8.73
C ASP A 37 0.93 8.17 9.37
N LEU A 38 1.88 7.25 9.13
CA LEU A 38 3.26 7.40 9.59
C LEU A 38 3.92 8.66 9.01
N VAL A 39 3.87 8.85 7.70
CA VAL A 39 4.47 10.01 7.04
C VAL A 39 3.77 11.31 7.45
N ALA A 40 2.44 11.30 7.56
CA ALA A 40 1.67 12.44 8.04
C ALA A 40 2.05 12.80 9.48
N GLY A 41 2.24 11.80 10.35
CA GLY A 41 2.71 11.99 11.72
C GLY A 41 4.10 12.64 11.77
N LEU A 42 5.05 12.15 10.99
CA LEU A 42 6.39 12.74 10.92
C LEU A 42 6.37 14.22 10.47
N ARG A 43 5.52 14.57 9.50
CA ARG A 43 5.32 15.97 9.08
C ARG A 43 4.69 16.82 10.18
N LYS A 44 3.68 16.30 10.87
CA LYS A 44 3.03 16.97 12.00
C LYS A 44 4.01 17.24 13.14
N ASP A 45 4.93 16.31 13.39
CA ASP A 45 5.96 16.43 14.42
C ASP A 45 7.13 17.34 14.00
N GLY A 46 7.09 17.91 12.79
CA GLY A 46 8.16 18.76 12.25
C GLY A 46 9.44 18.00 11.85
N LEU A 47 9.38 16.67 11.80
CA LEU A 47 10.50 15.80 11.44
C LEU A 47 10.71 15.70 9.93
N LEU A 48 9.68 16.04 9.16
CA LEU A 48 9.71 16.16 7.70
C LEU A 48 9.30 17.57 7.29
N GLY A 49 9.78 18.02 6.13
CA GLY A 49 9.35 19.28 5.52
C GLY A 49 7.83 19.33 5.27
N THR A 50 7.30 20.48 4.89
CA THR A 50 5.85 20.60 4.59
C THR A 50 5.51 20.26 3.15
N GLN A 51 6.47 20.34 2.23
CA GLN A 51 6.25 20.04 0.82
C GLN A 51 6.44 18.55 0.53
N PRO A 52 5.63 17.96 -0.34
CA PRO A 52 5.81 16.57 -0.77
C PRO A 52 7.05 16.41 -1.65
N TYR A 53 7.57 15.18 -1.73
CA TYR A 53 8.68 14.78 -2.62
C TYR A 53 9.99 15.53 -2.41
N GLN A 54 10.28 15.92 -1.16
CA GLN A 54 11.54 16.57 -0.82
C GLN A 54 12.58 15.59 -0.28
N GLN A 55 12.13 14.46 0.25
CA GLN A 55 13.00 13.47 0.87
C GLN A 55 12.71 12.05 0.36
N PRO A 56 13.68 11.13 0.42
CA PRO A 56 13.49 9.77 -0.08
C PRO A 56 12.28 9.04 0.52
N ILE A 57 11.92 9.34 1.78
CA ILE A 57 10.75 8.76 2.45
C ILE A 57 9.43 9.08 1.73
N ASP A 58 9.37 10.22 1.04
CA ASP A 58 8.19 10.65 0.28
C ASP A 58 7.97 9.79 -0.95
N PHE A 59 9.05 9.49 -1.67
CA PHE A 59 9.02 8.60 -2.82
C PHE A 59 8.72 7.18 -2.39
N LEU A 60 9.32 6.71 -1.30
CA LEU A 60 9.05 5.37 -0.77
C LEU A 60 7.58 5.19 -0.38
N ALA A 61 6.99 6.19 0.29
CA ALA A 61 5.56 6.17 0.63
C ALA A 61 4.66 6.26 -0.61
N PHE A 62 5.06 7.05 -1.61
CA PHE A 62 4.35 7.12 -2.88
C PHE A 62 4.38 5.78 -3.63
N ASP A 63 5.55 5.14 -3.74
CA ASP A 63 5.68 3.85 -4.44
C ASP A 63 4.89 2.75 -3.73
N LEU A 64 4.90 2.73 -2.39
CA LEU A 64 4.08 1.83 -1.58
C LEU A 64 2.59 2.00 -1.92
N TRP A 65 2.07 3.23 -1.89
CA TRP A 65 0.66 3.47 -2.19
C TRP A 65 0.30 3.23 -3.67
N HIS A 66 1.09 3.82 -4.56
CA HIS A 66 0.77 3.93 -5.97
C HIS A 66 1.16 2.68 -6.74
N TYR A 67 2.40 2.19 -6.61
CA TYR A 67 2.86 1.06 -7.41
C TYR A 67 2.38 -0.26 -6.81
N ASP A 68 2.80 -0.60 -5.59
CA ASP A 68 2.49 -1.91 -5.02
C ASP A 68 1.03 -2.01 -4.56
N GLY A 69 0.52 -0.92 -3.98
CA GLY A 69 -0.87 -0.82 -3.55
C GLY A 69 -1.85 -0.96 -4.71
N ARG A 70 -1.56 -0.35 -5.87
CA ARG A 70 -2.38 -0.52 -7.08
C ARG A 70 -2.17 -1.89 -7.71
N THR A 71 -0.93 -2.39 -7.76
CA THR A 71 -0.61 -3.72 -8.29
C THR A 71 -1.39 -4.80 -7.56
N SER A 72 -1.44 -4.75 -6.23
CA SER A 72 -2.20 -5.69 -5.41
C SER A 72 -3.70 -5.65 -5.73
N LYS A 73 -4.29 -4.45 -5.77
CA LYS A 73 -5.73 -4.26 -6.02
C LYS A 73 -6.13 -4.64 -7.44
N HIS A 74 -5.30 -4.30 -8.42
CA HIS A 74 -5.55 -4.63 -9.81
C HIS A 74 -5.39 -6.13 -10.05
N GLY A 75 -4.33 -6.75 -9.52
CA GLY A 75 -4.12 -8.20 -9.59
C GLY A 75 -5.30 -8.99 -9.04
N ALA A 76 -5.95 -8.48 -7.97
CA ALA A 76 -7.11 -9.12 -7.36
C ALA A 76 -8.30 -9.27 -8.34
N PHE A 77 -8.59 -8.24 -9.15
CA PHE A 77 -9.67 -8.29 -10.13
C PHE A 77 -9.28 -8.93 -11.46
N MET A 78 -7.98 -9.06 -11.75
CA MET A 78 -7.46 -9.67 -12.97
C MET A 78 -7.06 -11.14 -12.80
N GLY A 79 -7.30 -11.74 -11.61
CA GLY A 79 -6.93 -13.13 -11.33
C GLY A 79 -5.42 -13.35 -11.19
N GLY A 80 -4.64 -12.29 -10.97
CA GLY A 80 -3.19 -12.34 -10.83
C GLY A 80 -2.78 -12.58 -9.38
N ALA A 81 -2.84 -13.83 -8.89
CA ALA A 81 -2.46 -14.16 -7.52
C ALA A 81 -1.00 -13.77 -7.17
N ASP A 82 -0.10 -13.93 -8.15
CA ASP A 82 1.31 -13.53 -8.04
C ASP A 82 1.46 -12.00 -7.90
N PHE A 83 0.66 -11.23 -8.64
CA PHE A 83 0.59 -9.77 -8.53
C PHE A 83 -0.05 -9.29 -7.22
N VAL A 84 -1.00 -10.05 -6.68
CA VAL A 84 -1.56 -9.77 -5.35
C VAL A 84 -0.49 -9.95 -4.26
N GLN A 85 0.35 -10.97 -4.38
CA GLN A 85 1.31 -11.35 -3.35
C GLN A 85 2.71 -10.82 -3.64
N TRP A 86 3.49 -11.51 -4.46
CA TRP A 86 4.92 -11.28 -4.64
C TRP A 86 5.25 -9.91 -5.24
N HIS A 87 4.42 -9.42 -6.16
CA HIS A 87 4.60 -8.08 -6.76
C HIS A 87 3.75 -6.99 -6.10
N GLY A 88 3.02 -7.33 -5.04
CA GLY A 88 2.05 -6.45 -4.39
C GLY A 88 2.24 -6.41 -2.88
N ASN A 89 1.50 -7.26 -2.16
CA ASN A 89 1.50 -7.23 -0.69
C ASN A 89 2.86 -7.52 -0.04
N TYR A 90 3.72 -8.31 -0.68
CA TYR A 90 5.09 -8.51 -0.21
C TYR A 90 5.91 -7.21 -0.28
N GLU A 91 5.84 -6.51 -1.42
CA GLU A 91 6.53 -5.23 -1.61
C GLU A 91 5.99 -4.13 -0.67
N LEU A 92 4.67 -4.11 -0.43
CA LEU A 92 4.07 -3.24 0.60
C LEU A 92 4.68 -3.47 1.99
N LEU A 93 4.84 -4.74 2.39
CA LEU A 93 5.42 -5.08 3.69
C LEU A 93 6.89 -4.64 3.75
N LYS A 94 7.66 -4.94 2.71
CA LYS A 94 9.07 -4.56 2.63
C LYS A 94 9.26 -3.04 2.75
N LYS A 95 8.49 -2.26 1.98
CA LYS A 95 8.53 -0.79 2.03
C LYS A 95 8.02 -0.24 3.37
N GLN A 96 7.05 -0.89 4.01
CA GLN A 96 6.60 -0.50 5.35
C GLN A 96 7.72 -0.65 6.40
N VAL A 97 8.52 -1.72 6.33
CA VAL A 97 9.67 -1.91 7.22
C VAL A 97 10.71 -0.81 6.99
N GLU A 98 10.99 -0.49 5.73
CA GLU A 98 11.92 0.59 5.36
C GLU A 98 11.42 1.97 5.84
N LEU A 99 10.12 2.28 5.67
CA LEU A 99 9.51 3.49 6.19
C LEU A 99 9.64 3.61 7.72
N ASN A 100 9.42 2.50 8.45
CA ASN A 100 9.57 2.51 9.91
C ASN A 100 11.01 2.82 10.32
N HIS A 101 11.98 2.22 9.65
CA HIS A 101 13.39 2.45 9.91
C HIS A 101 13.78 3.92 9.65
N MET A 102 13.38 4.49 8.51
CA MET A 102 13.62 5.91 8.21
C MET A 102 12.95 6.83 9.23
N ALA A 103 11.74 6.49 9.69
CA ALA A 103 11.03 7.24 10.72
C ALA A 103 11.78 7.23 12.05
N GLU A 104 12.35 6.10 12.45
CA GLU A 104 13.20 5.97 13.64
C GLU A 104 14.47 6.81 13.53
N GLU A 105 15.15 6.78 12.38
CA GLU A 105 16.33 7.61 12.15
C GLU A 105 16.04 9.11 12.25
N LEU A 106 14.92 9.56 11.68
CA LEU A 106 14.49 10.95 11.76
C LEU A 106 14.23 11.37 13.21
N ARG A 107 13.55 10.51 13.98
CA ARG A 107 13.28 10.74 15.41
C ARG A 107 14.56 10.76 16.23
N ALA A 108 15.50 9.84 15.97
CA ALA A 108 16.78 9.78 16.68
C ALA A 108 17.64 11.03 16.43
N LYS A 109 17.76 11.46 15.17
CA LYS A 109 18.49 12.68 14.80
C LYS A 109 17.92 13.93 15.49
N HIS A 110 16.59 14.01 15.59
CA HIS A 110 15.94 15.12 16.31
C HIS A 110 16.10 15.02 17.84
N GLY A 111 16.18 13.81 18.41
CA GLY A 111 16.43 13.60 19.83
C GLY A 111 17.84 13.98 20.29
N HIS A 112 18.84 13.83 19.42
CA HIS A 112 20.24 14.21 19.70
C HIS A 112 20.54 15.70 19.49
N GLY A 113 19.60 16.46 18.93
CA GLY A 113 19.74 17.91 18.70
C GLY A 113 19.24 18.80 19.85
N LYS A 114 18.89 18.21 21.00
CA LYS A 114 18.52 18.92 22.23
C LYS A 114 19.60 18.82 23.30
#